data_AF-A0A2A3C5B0-F1
#
_entry.id   AF-A0A2A3C5B0-F1
#
_cell.length_a   1.000
_cell.length_b   1.000
_cell.length_c   1.000
_cell.angle_alpha   90.00
_cell.angle_beta   90.00
_cell.angle_gamma   90.00
#
_symmetry.space_group_name_H-M   'P 1'
#
loop_
_entity.id
_entity.type
_entity.pdbx_description
1 polymer ?
#
loop_
_entity_poly.entity_id
_entity_poly.type
_entity_poly.pdbx_seq_one_letter_code
_entity_poly.pdbx_strand_id
1 'polypeptide(L)' 'MSKREVGTSQSLGIRVADLRARMRDARITEHEMKAFQKVAAIMGGGDGSLRIDADDLIAASFVTESFSEPTPN' A
#
# COMPACT_ATOMS: atom_id res chain seq x y z
N MET A 1 4.29 -3.20 -33.01
CA MET A 1 2.98 -2.88 -32.38
C MET A 1 3.14 -2.93 -30.88
N SER A 2 2.70 -1.90 -30.16
CA SER A 2 1.92 -2.08 -28.93
C SER A 2 1.26 -0.76 -28.60
N LYS A 3 0.02 -0.69 -29.09
CA LYS A 3 -0.92 0.39 -28.92
C LYS A 3 -1.03 0.62 -27.40
N ARG A 4 -0.62 1.80 -26.94
CA ARG A 4 -0.96 2.33 -25.62
C ARG A 4 -2.46 2.64 -25.62
N GLU A 5 -3.27 1.60 -25.76
CA GLU A 5 -4.70 1.66 -25.52
C GLU A 5 -4.87 1.61 -24.01
N VAL A 6 -4.64 2.76 -23.38
CA VAL A 6 -5.27 3.15 -22.12
C VAL A 6 -6.76 3.45 -22.40
N GLY A 7 -7.39 2.64 -23.25
CA GLY A 7 -8.83 2.49 -23.30
C GLY A 7 -9.14 1.48 -22.22
N THR A 8 -9.97 1.88 -21.27
CA THR A 8 -10.57 1.04 -20.21
C THR A 8 -10.75 -0.41 -20.66
N SER A 9 -9.73 -1.24 -20.44
CA SER A 9 -9.82 -2.65 -20.77
C SER A 9 -10.95 -3.22 -19.94
N GLN A 10 -11.96 -3.81 -20.59
CA GLN A 10 -13.09 -4.42 -19.89
C GLN A 10 -12.60 -5.39 -18.80
N SER A 11 -11.51 -6.11 -19.07
CA SER A 11 -10.82 -6.97 -18.10
C SER A 11 -10.28 -6.22 -16.88
N LEU A 12 -9.76 -5.00 -17.05
CA LEU A 12 -9.31 -4.15 -15.96
C LEU A 12 -10.50 -3.67 -15.12
N GLY A 13 -11.61 -3.27 -15.77
CA GLY A 13 -12.84 -2.89 -15.09
C GLY A 13 -13.37 -4.00 -14.17
N ILE A 14 -13.42 -5.24 -14.67
CA ILE A 14 -13.84 -6.42 -13.90
C ILE A 14 -12.90 -6.66 -12.71
N ARG A 15 -11.58 -6.63 -12.92
CA ARG A 15 -10.59 -6.83 -11.84
C ARG A 15 -10.67 -5.75 -10.76
N VAL A 16 -10.91 -4.49 -11.13
CA VAL A 16 -11.07 -3.39 -10.17
C VAL A 16 -12.36 -3.57 -9.35
N ALA A 17 -13.45 -4.02 -9.99
CA ALA A 17 -14.71 -4.28 -9.29
C ALA A 17 -14.57 -5.45 -8.30
N ASP A 18 -13.93 -6.55 -8.70
CA ASP A 18 -13.63 -7.69 -7.82
C ASP A 18 -12.75 -7.29 -6.63
N LEU A 19 -11.66 -6.56 -6.88
CA LEU A 19 -10.78 -6.07 -5.83
C LEU A 19 -11.54 -5.18 -4.82
N ARG A 20 -12.41 -4.27 -5.31
CA ARG A 20 -13.25 -3.44 -4.43
C ARG A 20 -14.25 -4.27 -3.62
N ALA A 21 -14.78 -5.36 -4.16
CA ALA A 21 -15.66 -6.25 -3.40
C ALA A 21 -14.89 -6.94 -2.27
N ARG A 22 -13.70 -7.49 -2.56
CA ARG A 22 -12.84 -8.14 -1.58
C ARG A 22 -12.34 -7.19 -0.48
N MET A 23 -12.01 -5.95 -0.84
CA MET A 23 -11.64 -4.92 0.14
C MET A 23 -12.79 -4.60 1.10
N ARG A 24 -14.02 -4.50 0.58
CA ARG A 24 -15.21 -4.26 1.42
C ARG A 24 -15.50 -5.43 2.36
N ASP A 25 -15.41 -6.65 1.84
CA ASP A 25 -15.59 -7.88 2.62
C ASP A 25 -14.56 -7.98 3.76
N ALA A 26 -13.31 -7.66 3.47
CA ALA A 26 -12.23 -7.58 4.45
C ALA A 26 -12.27 -6.32 5.34
N ARG A 27 -13.28 -5.44 5.19
CA ARG A 27 -13.44 -4.18 5.92
C ARG A 27 -12.23 -3.23 5.82
N ILE A 28 -11.46 -3.33 4.73
CA ILE A 28 -10.30 -2.47 4.49
C ILE A 28 -10.77 -1.05 4.23
N THR A 29 -10.34 -0.14 5.09
CA THR A 29 -10.64 1.28 5.04
C THR A 29 -9.80 2.00 3.99
N GLU A 30 -10.26 3.19 3.59
CA GLU A 30 -9.48 4.07 2.73
C GLU A 30 -8.14 4.46 3.37
N HIS A 31 -8.12 4.60 4.69
CA HIS A 31 -6.90 4.92 5.45
C HIS A 31 -5.86 3.80 5.34
N GLU A 32 -6.26 2.55 5.55
CA GLU A 32 -5.38 1.38 5.42
C GLU A 32 -4.86 1.23 3.99
N MET A 33 -5.70 1.47 2.98
CA MET A 33 -5.26 1.44 1.58
C MET A 33 -4.26 2.55 1.27
N LYS A 34 -4.43 3.76 1.82
CA LYS A 34 -3.45 4.85 1.69
C LYS A 34 -2.14 4.52 2.39
N ALA A 35 -2.18 3.89 3.57
CA ALA A 35 -0.98 3.43 4.27
C ALA A 35 -0.24 2.36 3.44
N PHE A 36 -0.98 1.38 2.92
CA PHE A 36 -0.44 0.36 2.03
C PHE A 36 0.20 0.98 0.78
N GLN A 37 -0.46 1.94 0.12
CA GLN A 37 0.11 2.63 -1.05
C GLN A 37 1.40 3.39 -0.73
N LYS A 38 1.49 4.04 0.44
CA LYS A 38 2.73 4.70 0.88
C LYS A 38 3.85 3.68 1.08
N VAL A 39 3.57 2.59 1.78
CA VAL A 39 4.54 1.51 2.01
C VAL A 39 4.95 0.87 0.68
N ALA A 40 4.00 0.58 -0.21
CA ALA A 40 4.26 0.02 -1.53
C ALA A 40 5.04 0.98 -2.44
N ALA A 41 4.86 2.30 -2.30
CA ALA A 41 5.67 3.29 -3.03
C ALA A 41 7.11 3.37 -2.50
N ILE A 42 7.31 3.16 -1.19
CA ILE A 42 8.63 3.09 -0.56
C ILE A 42 9.33 1.76 -0.91
N MET A 43 8.59 0.65 -0.87
CA MET A 43 9.08 -0.71 -1.16
C MET A 43 9.26 -0.97 -2.65
N GLY A 44 8.38 -0.41 -3.49
CA GLY A 44 8.27 -0.68 -4.91
C GLY A 44 8.86 0.43 -5.75
N GLY A 45 9.94 1.06 -5.27
CA GLY A 45 10.68 2.10 -5.98
C GLY A 45 10.76 1.75 -7.46
N GLY A 46 10.17 2.61 -8.30
CA GLY A 46 10.23 2.48 -9.74
C GLY A 46 11.66 2.17 -10.15
N ASP A 47 11.82 1.27 -11.12
CA ASP A 47 13.07 0.86 -11.76
C ASP A 47 14.13 0.05 -10.97
N GLY A 48 13.90 -0.25 -9.69
CA GLY A 48 14.58 -1.33 -8.99
C GLY A 48 15.64 -0.87 -7.99
N SER A 49 15.69 -1.60 -6.88
CA SER A 49 16.65 -1.46 -5.77
C SER A 49 16.38 -0.32 -4.79
N LEU A 50 15.26 -0.40 -4.07
CA LEU A 50 15.25 0.01 -2.67
C LEU A 50 14.77 -1.16 -1.81
N ARG A 51 15.73 -1.97 -1.35
CA ARG A 51 15.51 -2.96 -0.29
C ARG A 51 15.27 -2.16 0.97
N ILE A 52 14.05 -2.21 1.52
CA ILE A 52 13.87 -1.91 2.93
C ILE A 52 14.76 -2.92 3.67
N ASP A 53 15.82 -2.43 4.30
CA ASP A 53 16.74 -3.28 5.05
C ASP A 53 16.05 -3.77 6.33
N ALA A 54 16.52 -4.88 6.90
CA ALA A 54 16.02 -5.34 8.19
C ALA A 54 16.20 -4.25 9.26
N ASP A 55 17.28 -3.47 9.15
CA ASP A 55 17.54 -2.34 10.04
C ASP A 55 16.52 -1.21 9.88
N ASP A 56 15.96 -0.98 8.69
CA ASP A 56 14.89 0.00 8.48
C ASP A 56 13.58 -0.42 9.16
N LEU A 57 13.29 -1.72 9.19
CA LEU A 57 12.14 -2.27 9.92
C LEU A 57 12.33 -2.16 11.44
N ILE A 58 13.56 -2.34 11.92
CA ILE A 58 13.92 -2.13 13.33
C ILE A 58 13.79 -0.64 13.68
N ALA A 59 14.31 0.27 12.86
CA ALA A 59 14.19 1.71 13.07
C ALA A 59 12.73 2.17 13.07
N ALA A 60 11.90 1.64 12.16
CA ALA A 60 10.46 1.90 12.14
C ALA A 60 9.79 1.47 13.46
N SER A 61 10.23 0.37 14.07
CA SER A 61 9.68 -0.12 15.34
C SER A 61 9.90 0.89 16.49
N PHE A 62 11.09 1.50 16.56
CA PHE A 62 11.39 2.56 17.56
C PHE A 62 10.60 3.86 17.31
N VAL A 63 10.34 4.19 16.05
CA VAL A 63 9.52 5.35 15.69
C VAL A 63 8.04 5.10 15.99
N THR A 64 7.57 3.86 15.86
CA THR A 64 6.17 3.50 16.16
C THR A 64 5.88 3.54 17.67
N GLU A 65 6.86 3.19 18.50
CA GLU A 65 6.78 3.28 19.96
C GLU A 65 6.59 4.72 20.46
N SER A 66 7.15 5.71 19.75
CA SER A 66 7.00 7.14 20.09
C SER A 66 5.67 7.76 19.65
N PHE A 67 4.86 7.07 18.85
CA PHE A 67 3.47 7.46 18.53
C PHE A 67 2.41 6.82 19.45
N SER A 68 2.81 5.86 20.29
CA SER A 68 1.97 5.44 21.42
C SER A 68 2.14 6.47 22.53
N GLU A 69 1.36 7.55 22.46
CA GLU A 69 1.28 8.54 23.53
C GLU A 69 1.00 7.83 24.87
N PRO A 70 1.69 8.16 25.96
CA PRO A 70 1.34 7.61 27.26
C PRO A 70 -0.07 8.09 27.59
N THR A 71 -1.03 7.17 27.75
CA THR A 71 -2.32 7.50 28.34
C THR A 71 -2.06 8.26 29.65
N PRO A 72 -2.45 9.54 29.78
CA PRO A 72 -2.29 10.24 31.03
C PRO A 72 -3.34 9.74 32.01
N ASN A 73 -2.83 9.13 33.09
CA ASN A 73 -3.48 8.68 34.34
C ASN A 73 -4.58 7.60 34.26
#